data_AF-A0A8S3V742-F1
#
_entry.id   AF-A0A8S3V742-F1
#
_cell.length_a   1.000
_cell.length_b   1.000
_cell.length_c   1.000
_cell.angle_alpha   90.00
_cell.angle_beta   90.00
_cell.angle_gamma   90.00
#
_symmetry.space_group_name_H-M   'P 1'
#
loop_
_entity.id
_entity.type
_entity.pdbx_description
1 polymer ?
#
loop_
_entity_poly.entity_id
_entity_poly.type
_entity_poly.pdbx_seq_one_letter_code
_entity_poly.pdbx_strand_id
1 'polypeptide(L)'
;MPVLPKIHKLDPMVLNKITNNFDSIGIITPSGRPLISQIGTVTESIGRVVDSQLVSIVQSHSTYLKDTTDLILKLENLRPPSECLLCSFDISQMFTNCPIDEIMPAVKKAFDNFDKSQFKIKSLPTDDLIYLLESILRNNVFEFNNILWKQQIGAAIGAIPSPQITEYERKFLDNFDTQDKIKHMRGQIHYISNKKPLEKEIKNLKRHISQIANEMNYYTETLPIKWIQLEQALILLKDTKEPSKRSYEKWENIDKIAQTYSIKEEELLRFLNYQHRIGNYIFFEDKRDYIILQPDWLIECFRCLVCDNEKITSGSMVSELSNLKKFGKLSKDLIEQLFCKGELLKFKECQTHILNVMEKFDIIVKTDLIDSYYMPCMIKNSSTLEQIKEQFRIEDFNCKPWLVLEFEFLPIAIFNHILVYYIRQYPVCEIPSFDKKSHPAIYTGKAVVHLDNTNCRRLIICFSRNVIALQIWNLDDIDIEDIMYEDILSKLCSYMEKLETTLKNNLSYQIKAKCSTGNYLSMSDRYSFEQFQKKCGKKGKYYCDEHATIHRERFKEYLAKICS
;
A
#
# COMPACT_ATOMS: atom_id res chain seq x y z
N MET A 1 15.75 38.35 -23.52
CA MET A 1 14.56 37.73 -22.89
C MET A 1 14.23 38.51 -21.62
N PRO A 2 12.98 38.93 -21.38
CA PRO A 2 12.62 39.50 -20.09
C PRO A 2 12.72 38.38 -19.04
N VAL A 3 13.57 38.59 -18.05
CA VAL A 3 13.79 37.65 -16.94
C VAL A 3 12.80 38.01 -15.83
N LEU A 4 11.91 37.07 -15.49
CA LEU A 4 11.03 37.20 -14.32
C LEU A 4 11.86 37.01 -13.04
N PRO A 5 11.91 37.98 -12.12
CA PRO A 5 12.60 37.82 -10.85
C PRO A 5 11.90 36.77 -9.98
N LYS A 6 12.66 36.10 -9.11
CA LYS A 6 12.10 35.20 -8.09
C LYS A 6 11.13 36.01 -7.21
N ILE A 7 9.88 35.55 -7.11
CA ILE A 7 8.73 36.27 -6.51
C ILE A 7 9.02 36.76 -5.08
N HIS A 8 9.80 36.02 -4.28
CA HIS A 8 10.18 36.38 -2.92
C HIS A 8 11.27 37.48 -2.82
N LYS A 9 11.74 38.01 -3.95
CA LYS A 9 12.70 39.12 -4.02
C LYS A 9 12.09 40.38 -4.64
N LEU A 10 10.78 40.38 -4.91
CA LEU A 10 10.08 41.55 -5.44
C LEU A 10 9.81 42.56 -4.32
N ASP A 11 9.85 43.84 -4.69
CA ASP A 11 9.45 44.93 -3.81
C ASP A 11 7.98 44.73 -3.35
N PRO A 12 7.64 44.94 -2.06
CA PRO A 12 6.30 44.69 -1.52
C PRO A 12 5.19 45.46 -2.25
N MET A 13 5.51 46.64 -2.79
CA MET A 13 4.55 47.49 -3.50
C MET A 13 4.24 46.93 -4.90
N VAL A 14 5.23 46.30 -5.53
CA VAL A 14 5.08 45.57 -6.81
C VAL A 14 4.34 44.27 -6.60
N LEU A 15 4.66 43.53 -5.52
CA LEU A 15 3.96 42.31 -5.15
C LEU A 15 2.46 42.59 -4.96
N ASN A 16 2.11 43.64 -4.21
CA ASN A 16 0.71 44.06 -3.98
C ASN A 16 -0.05 44.44 -5.27
N LYS A 17 0.63 45.08 -6.23
CA LYS A 17 0.03 45.38 -7.55
C LYS A 17 -0.22 44.13 -8.37
N ILE A 18 0.61 43.12 -8.22
CA ILE A 18 0.44 41.83 -8.89
C ILE A 18 -0.69 41.05 -8.20
N THR A 19 -0.72 40.95 -6.87
CA THR A 19 -1.79 40.28 -6.10
C THR A 19 -3.19 40.84 -6.38
N ASN A 20 -3.32 42.16 -6.50
CA ASN A 20 -4.61 42.82 -6.74
C ASN A 20 -5.14 42.67 -8.18
N ASN A 21 -4.34 42.15 -9.12
CA ASN A 21 -4.73 41.94 -10.51
C ASN A 21 -4.85 40.45 -10.89
N PHE A 22 -4.76 39.50 -9.94
CA PHE A 22 -4.88 38.07 -10.26
C PHE A 22 -6.29 37.64 -10.67
N ASP A 23 -7.33 38.31 -10.20
CA ASP A 23 -8.72 37.91 -10.53
C ASP A 23 -9.12 38.24 -11.97
N SER A 24 -8.43 39.17 -12.63
CA SER A 24 -8.74 39.63 -13.99
C SER A 24 -7.91 38.97 -15.09
N ILE A 25 -6.86 38.23 -14.72
CA ILE A 25 -6.03 37.48 -15.66
C ILE A 25 -6.10 36.02 -15.21
N GLY A 26 -6.71 35.14 -16.02
CA GLY A 26 -6.85 33.71 -15.76
C GLY A 26 -5.52 32.94 -15.72
N ILE A 27 -4.58 33.38 -14.88
CA ILE A 27 -3.31 32.76 -14.58
C ILE A 27 -3.61 31.68 -13.56
N ILE A 28 -3.44 30.42 -13.98
CA ILE A 28 -3.32 29.27 -13.09
C ILE A 28 -2.26 29.63 -12.05
N THR A 29 -2.64 29.77 -10.78
CA THR A 29 -1.69 29.99 -9.69
C THR A 29 -0.65 28.87 -9.73
N PRO A 30 0.65 29.16 -9.93
CA PRO A 30 1.65 28.11 -9.93
C PRO A 30 1.63 27.44 -8.56
N SER A 31 1.66 26.11 -8.55
CA SER A 31 1.71 25.32 -7.32
C SER A 31 2.85 25.84 -6.44
N GLY A 32 2.51 26.45 -5.31
CA GLY A 32 3.49 26.92 -4.35
C GLY A 32 4.26 25.75 -3.75
N ARG A 33 5.58 25.89 -3.58
CA ARG A 33 6.39 24.90 -2.84
C ARG A 33 6.39 25.31 -1.36
N PRO A 34 5.75 24.56 -0.45
CA PRO A 34 5.71 24.94 0.96
C PRO A 34 7.12 24.84 1.56
N LEU A 35 7.65 25.97 2.04
CA LEU A 35 8.93 26.05 2.73
C LEU A 35 8.67 26.10 4.23
N ILE A 36 9.07 25.02 4.93
CA ILE A 36 9.01 24.96 6.39
C ILE A 36 10.41 25.23 6.93
N SER A 37 10.59 26.37 7.59
CA SER A 37 11.85 26.73 8.25
C SER A 37 11.99 25.95 9.56
N GLN A 38 13.16 25.35 9.79
CA GLN A 38 13.50 24.71 11.08
C GLN A 38 14.37 25.61 11.99
N ILE A 39 14.56 26.88 11.64
CA ILE A 39 15.30 27.83 12.47
C ILE A 39 14.56 28.07 13.79
N GLY A 40 15.25 27.96 14.91
CA GLY A 40 14.72 28.10 16.26
C GLY A 40 13.95 26.88 16.78
N THR A 41 13.91 25.78 16.03
CA THR A 41 13.18 24.57 16.44
C THR A 41 14.06 23.61 17.25
N VAL A 42 13.43 22.68 17.97
CA VAL A 42 14.12 21.66 18.78
C VAL A 42 15.05 20.76 17.95
N THR A 43 14.81 20.62 16.65
CA THR A 43 15.62 19.80 15.74
C THR A 43 16.78 20.56 15.13
N GLU A 44 16.87 21.89 15.28
CA GLU A 44 17.88 22.71 14.60
C GLU A 44 19.31 22.29 14.97
N SER A 45 19.62 22.27 16.27
CA SER A 45 20.96 21.95 16.77
C SER A 45 21.38 20.52 16.41
N ILE A 46 20.45 19.57 16.50
CA ILE A 46 20.68 18.17 16.13
C ILE A 46 20.91 18.08 14.62
N GLY A 47 20.12 18.80 13.83
CA GLY A 47 20.23 18.87 12.38
C GLY A 47 21.60 19.35 11.92
N ARG A 48 22.18 20.36 12.57
CA ARG A 48 23.54 20.84 12.26
C ARG A 48 24.62 19.78 12.50
N VAL A 49 24.49 19.00 13.58
CA VAL A 49 25.44 17.92 13.88
C VAL A 49 25.35 16.81 12.84
N VAL A 50 24.13 16.35 12.55
CA VAL A 50 23.88 15.31 11.53
C VAL A 50 24.36 15.77 10.15
N ASP A 51 24.04 16.99 9.77
CA ASP A 51 24.43 17.58 8.49
C ASP A 51 25.95 17.68 8.31
N SER A 52 26.68 18.05 9.36
CA SER A 52 28.15 18.13 9.30
C SER A 52 28.83 16.79 8.98
N GLN A 53 28.17 15.66 9.26
CA GLN A 53 28.61 14.32 8.89
C GLN A 53 28.16 13.99 7.47
N LEU A 54 26.88 14.23 7.13
CA LEU A 54 26.33 13.89 5.83
C LEU A 54 26.93 14.68 4.67
N VAL A 55 27.25 15.97 4.87
CA VAL A 55 27.85 16.84 3.85
C VAL A 55 29.18 16.29 3.36
N SER A 56 30.06 15.85 4.26
CA SER A 56 31.36 15.26 3.87
C SER A 56 31.18 14.04 2.96
N ILE A 57 30.18 13.21 3.26
CA ILE A 57 29.88 12.03 2.43
C ILE A 57 29.31 12.46 1.09
N VAL A 58 28.35 13.39 1.09
CA VAL A 58 27.74 13.92 -0.14
C VAL A 58 28.78 14.54 -1.07
N GLN A 59 29.74 15.30 -0.52
CA GLN A 59 30.81 15.94 -1.28
C GLN A 59 31.83 14.98 -1.88
N SER A 60 31.97 13.78 -1.32
CA SER A 60 32.87 12.75 -1.86
C SER A 60 32.36 12.09 -3.15
N HIS A 61 31.10 12.33 -3.53
CA HIS A 61 30.52 11.75 -4.73
C HIS A 61 31.07 12.39 -6.01
N SER A 62 31.38 11.56 -7.00
CA SER A 62 31.85 11.99 -8.33
C SER A 62 30.85 12.90 -9.06
N THR A 63 29.57 12.77 -8.75
CA THR A 63 28.45 13.51 -9.32
C THR A 63 28.05 14.74 -8.51
N TYR A 64 28.75 15.06 -7.41
CA TYR A 64 28.43 16.20 -6.57
C TYR A 64 28.55 17.51 -7.37
N LEU A 65 27.51 18.34 -7.26
CA LEU A 65 27.46 19.69 -7.79
C LEU A 65 27.24 20.66 -6.64
N LYS A 66 28.16 21.60 -6.48
CA LYS A 66 28.12 22.53 -5.34
C LYS A 66 27.02 23.57 -5.51
N ASP A 67 26.99 24.21 -6.66
CA ASP A 67 26.07 25.29 -6.99
C ASP A 67 26.01 25.52 -8.51
N THR A 68 25.20 26.48 -8.94
CA THR A 68 25.03 26.83 -10.35
C THR A 68 26.34 27.27 -11.00
N THR A 69 27.22 27.93 -10.26
CA THR A 69 28.52 28.39 -10.77
C THR A 69 29.43 27.19 -11.06
N ASP A 70 29.51 26.23 -10.13
CA ASP A 70 30.24 24.98 -10.32
C ASP A 70 29.72 24.18 -11.53
N LEU A 71 28.40 24.12 -11.72
CA LEU A 71 27.80 23.49 -12.90
C LEU A 71 28.22 24.19 -14.20
N ILE A 72 28.14 25.53 -14.27
CA ILE A 72 28.52 26.30 -15.46
C ILE A 72 29.98 26.02 -15.81
N LEU A 73 30.88 26.09 -14.84
CA LEU A 73 32.31 25.82 -15.03
C LEU A 73 32.58 24.39 -15.52
N LYS A 74 31.86 23.39 -14.99
CA LYS A 74 31.96 22.00 -15.46
C LYS A 74 31.47 21.84 -16.90
N LEU A 75 30.38 22.50 -17.27
CA LEU A 75 29.82 22.46 -18.62
C LEU A 75 30.69 23.20 -19.65
N GLU A 76 31.27 24.34 -19.29
CA GLU A 76 32.19 25.09 -20.17
C GLU A 76 33.44 24.30 -20.53
N ASN A 77 33.90 23.44 -19.62
CA ASN A 77 35.06 22.59 -19.83
C ASN A 77 34.71 21.21 -20.43
N LEU A 78 33.42 20.88 -20.57
CA LEU A 78 32.98 19.60 -21.08
C LEU A 78 33.09 19.57 -22.62
N ARG A 79 33.84 18.61 -23.16
CA ARG A 79 33.87 18.32 -24.60
C ARG A 79 33.13 17.01 -24.88
N PRO A 80 31.82 17.04 -25.15
CA PRO A 80 31.07 15.84 -25.42
C PRO A 80 31.42 15.23 -26.78
N PRO A 81 31.32 13.89 -26.93
CA PRO A 81 31.37 13.23 -28.24
C PRO A 81 30.24 13.70 -29.18
N SER A 82 30.45 13.56 -30.48
CA SER A 82 29.50 13.99 -31.53
C SER A 82 28.14 13.31 -31.45
N GLU A 83 28.04 12.17 -30.76
CA GLU A 83 26.81 11.38 -30.62
C GLU A 83 26.13 11.55 -29.25
N CYS A 84 26.58 12.51 -28.42
CA CYS A 84 25.97 12.72 -27.11
C CYS A 84 24.63 13.46 -27.22
N LEU A 85 23.68 13.07 -26.35
CA LEU A 85 22.45 13.80 -26.11
C LEU A 85 22.49 14.43 -24.71
N LEU A 86 22.22 15.73 -24.64
CA LEU A 86 22.04 16.41 -23.36
C LEU A 86 20.61 16.19 -22.89
N CYS A 87 20.46 15.45 -21.78
CA CYS A 87 19.18 15.26 -21.11
C CYS A 87 19.09 16.14 -19.86
N SER A 88 17.95 16.82 -19.67
CA SER A 88 17.63 17.55 -18.44
C SER A 88 16.32 17.03 -17.86
N PHE A 89 16.34 16.64 -16.60
CA PHE A 89 15.15 16.23 -15.86
C PHE A 89 14.76 17.33 -14.89
N ASP A 90 13.47 17.71 -14.87
CA ASP A 90 12.93 18.61 -13.87
C ASP A 90 12.19 17.77 -12.81
N ILE A 91 12.57 17.94 -11.56
CA ILE A 91 11.97 17.18 -10.45
C ILE A 91 10.72 17.92 -9.98
N SER A 92 9.57 17.28 -10.14
CA SER A 92 8.26 17.84 -9.75
C SER A 92 8.08 17.90 -8.23
N GLN A 93 8.49 16.85 -7.51
CA GLN A 93 8.29 16.69 -6.06
C GLN A 93 9.43 15.90 -5.39
N MET A 94 10.55 16.57 -5.07
CA MET A 94 11.71 15.93 -4.44
C MET A 94 11.50 15.74 -2.93
N PHE A 95 11.53 16.83 -2.17
CA PHE A 95 11.42 16.78 -0.71
C PHE A 95 10.06 16.28 -0.23
N THR A 96 8.96 16.74 -0.84
CA THR A 96 7.60 16.45 -0.38
C THR A 96 7.16 15.00 -0.59
N ASN A 97 7.91 14.21 -1.34
CA ASN A 97 7.63 12.80 -1.60
C ASN A 97 8.85 11.89 -1.35
N CYS A 98 9.81 12.37 -0.56
CA CYS A 98 11.05 11.65 -0.27
C CYS A 98 10.77 10.35 0.51
N PRO A 99 11.15 9.15 0.01
CA PRO A 99 10.85 7.86 0.64
C PRO A 99 11.83 7.57 1.80
N ILE A 100 11.58 8.17 2.96
CA ILE A 100 12.46 8.09 4.14
C ILE A 100 12.83 6.64 4.48
N ASP A 101 11.86 5.72 4.50
CA ASP A 101 12.06 4.30 4.83
C ASP A 101 13.06 3.60 3.90
N GLU A 102 13.14 4.02 2.64
CA GLU A 102 14.05 3.44 1.63
C GLU A 102 15.42 4.13 1.65
N ILE A 103 15.46 5.41 2.03
CA ILE A 103 16.70 6.20 2.08
C ILE A 103 17.51 5.88 3.33
N MET A 104 16.89 5.63 4.48
CA MET A 104 17.61 5.38 5.74
C MET A 104 18.63 4.23 5.65
N PRO A 105 18.33 3.04 5.07
CA PRO A 105 19.32 1.99 4.86
C PRO A 105 20.47 2.39 3.94
N ALA A 106 20.18 3.19 2.89
CA ALA A 106 21.20 3.66 1.95
C ALA A 106 22.17 4.65 2.62
N VAL A 107 21.63 5.58 3.41
CA VAL A 107 22.44 6.52 4.21
C VAL A 107 23.28 5.76 5.22
N LYS A 108 22.72 4.75 5.91
CA LYS A 108 23.47 3.90 6.85
C LYS A 108 24.65 3.23 6.17
N LYS A 109 24.41 2.56 5.04
CA LYS A 109 25.46 1.88 4.27
C LYS A 109 26.54 2.86 3.78
N ALA A 110 26.15 4.03 3.31
CA ALA A 110 27.09 5.05 2.86
C ALA A 110 27.92 5.62 4.01
N PHE A 111 27.29 5.86 5.17
CA PHE A 111 27.99 6.30 6.36
C PHE A 111 28.98 5.25 6.85
N ASP A 112 28.57 3.97 6.95
CA ASP A 112 29.42 2.86 7.39
C ASP A 112 30.66 2.68 6.51
N ASN A 113 30.52 2.88 5.20
CA ASN A 113 31.62 2.72 4.24
C ASN A 113 32.50 3.97 4.07
N PHE A 114 32.13 5.10 4.68
CA PHE A 114 32.88 6.35 4.54
C PHE A 114 34.09 6.39 5.48
N ASP A 115 35.22 6.88 4.97
CA ASP A 115 36.43 7.10 5.75
C ASP A 115 36.20 8.23 6.78
N LYS A 116 36.05 7.81 8.04
CA LYS A 116 35.72 8.68 9.17
C LYS A 116 36.78 9.74 9.46
N SER A 117 38.01 9.57 8.98
CA SER A 117 39.09 10.56 9.14
C SER A 117 38.83 11.86 8.39
N GLN A 118 37.93 11.83 7.39
CA GLN A 118 37.58 12.98 6.56
C GLN A 118 36.51 13.89 7.19
N PHE A 119 35.99 13.54 8.37
CA PHE A 119 35.03 14.39 9.07
C PHE A 119 35.72 15.56 9.80
N LYS A 120 35.12 16.75 9.69
CA LYS A 120 35.57 17.96 10.39
C LYS A 120 35.32 17.91 11.90
N ILE A 121 34.38 17.08 12.33
CA ILE A 121 34.06 16.84 13.73
C ILE A 121 34.14 15.33 14.03
N LYS A 122 34.24 14.97 15.31
CA LYS A 122 34.25 13.58 15.74
C LYS A 122 33.05 12.81 15.15
N SER A 123 33.33 11.67 14.52
CA SER A 123 32.29 10.80 13.97
C SER A 123 31.31 10.37 15.06
N LEU A 124 30.03 10.45 14.75
CA LEU A 124 29.00 9.80 15.54
C LEU A 124 29.07 8.27 15.32
N PRO A 125 28.65 7.48 16.31
CA PRO A 125 28.27 6.08 16.07
C PRO A 125 27.18 6.02 15.00
N THR A 126 27.23 4.98 14.15
CA THR A 126 26.29 4.85 13.03
C THR A 126 24.84 4.84 13.51
N ASP A 127 24.52 4.06 14.53
CA ASP A 127 23.14 3.93 15.00
C ASP A 127 22.61 5.25 15.58
N ASP A 128 23.48 6.03 16.25
CA ASP A 128 23.14 7.37 16.74
C ASP A 128 22.85 8.34 15.60
N LEU A 129 23.69 8.37 14.55
CA LEU A 129 23.45 9.23 13.38
C LEU A 129 22.11 8.90 12.73
N ILE A 130 21.84 7.60 12.52
CA ILE A 130 20.61 7.12 11.88
C ILE A 130 19.38 7.46 12.74
N TYR A 131 19.46 7.24 14.05
CA TYR A 131 18.40 7.60 14.98
C TYR A 131 18.10 9.10 14.99
N LEU A 132 19.15 9.95 15.04
CA LEU A 132 18.98 11.40 15.04
C LEU A 132 18.43 11.91 13.70
N LEU A 133 18.93 11.38 12.59
CA LEU A 133 18.43 11.71 11.26
C LEU A 133 16.95 11.35 11.11
N GLU A 134 16.58 10.11 11.45
CA GLU A 134 15.19 9.66 11.39
C GLU A 134 14.28 10.51 12.30
N SER A 135 14.77 10.86 13.49
CA SER A 135 14.04 11.72 14.43
C SER A 135 13.76 13.10 13.84
N ILE A 136 14.73 13.72 13.15
CA ILE A 136 14.54 15.03 12.49
C ILE A 136 13.49 14.93 11.38
N LEU A 137 13.59 13.89 10.54
CA LEU A 137 12.73 13.73 9.36
C LEU A 137 11.29 13.37 9.72
N ARG A 138 11.09 12.50 10.72
CA ARG A 138 9.75 12.05 11.14
C ARG A 138 9.05 12.98 12.11
N ASN A 139 9.76 13.91 12.74
CA ASN A 139 9.19 14.82 13.74
C ASN A 139 9.25 16.28 13.32
N ASN A 140 9.11 16.53 12.02
CA ASN A 140 8.91 17.89 11.53
C ASN A 140 7.51 18.40 11.91
N VAL A 141 7.47 19.37 12.83
CA VAL A 141 6.26 20.05 13.32
C VAL A 141 6.37 21.54 12.99
N PHE A 142 5.29 22.13 12.50
CA PHE A 142 5.24 23.54 12.11
C PHE A 142 3.87 24.16 12.40
N GLU A 143 3.84 25.47 12.58
CA GLU A 143 2.61 26.22 12.80
C GLU A 143 2.15 26.88 11.49
N PHE A 144 0.86 26.74 11.17
CA PHE A 144 0.22 27.45 10.06
C PHE A 144 -1.20 27.84 10.44
N ASN A 145 -1.54 29.12 10.31
CA ASN A 145 -2.82 29.70 10.77
C ASN A 145 -3.13 29.38 12.24
N ASN A 146 -2.14 29.51 13.12
CA ASN A 146 -2.26 29.22 14.56
C ASN A 146 -2.65 27.78 14.89
N ILE A 147 -2.47 26.86 13.94
CA ILE A 147 -2.68 25.42 14.11
C ILE A 147 -1.32 24.75 13.96
N LEU A 148 -1.00 23.84 14.89
CA LEU A 148 0.19 22.99 14.81
C LEU A 148 -0.07 21.81 13.88
N TRP A 149 0.84 21.60 12.93
CA TRP A 149 0.82 20.55 11.94
C TRP A 149 2.07 19.68 12.06
N LYS A 150 1.92 18.37 11.85
CA LYS A 150 3.04 17.43 11.74
C LYS A 150 3.09 16.89 10.32
N GLN A 151 4.24 17.01 9.66
CA GLN A 151 4.45 16.44 8.34
C GLN A 151 4.43 14.90 8.41
N GLN A 152 3.62 14.26 7.57
CA GLN A 152 3.47 12.80 7.53
C GLN A 152 4.33 12.15 6.44
N ILE A 153 4.61 12.86 5.35
CA ILE A 153 5.27 12.34 4.15
C ILE A 153 6.37 13.30 3.70
N GLY A 154 7.48 12.72 3.24
CA GLY A 154 8.62 13.45 2.72
C GLY A 154 9.43 14.14 3.80
N ALA A 155 10.40 14.93 3.36
CA ALA A 155 11.24 15.76 4.19
C ALA A 155 10.82 17.24 4.05
N ALA A 156 11.01 18.03 5.10
CA ALA A 156 10.79 19.47 5.02
C ALA A 156 11.89 20.11 4.16
N ILE A 157 11.50 20.94 3.19
CA ILE A 157 12.46 21.61 2.29
C ILE A 157 13.49 22.43 3.07
N GLY A 158 13.09 23.06 4.19
CA GLY A 158 13.97 23.85 5.05
C GLY A 158 14.58 23.09 6.23
N ALA A 159 14.41 21.78 6.32
CA ALA A 159 15.14 20.99 7.31
C ALA A 159 16.61 20.85 6.91
N ILE A 160 17.49 21.00 7.89
CA ILE A 160 18.93 21.10 7.67
C ILE A 160 19.51 19.88 6.93
N PRO A 161 19.18 18.62 7.28
CA PRO A 161 19.74 17.45 6.57
C PRO A 161 18.98 17.08 5.27
N SER A 162 17.89 17.78 4.92
CA SER A 162 17.04 17.42 3.78
C SER A 162 17.77 17.40 2.44
N PRO A 163 18.59 18.41 2.08
CA PRO A 163 19.35 18.38 0.82
C PRO A 163 20.26 17.16 0.69
N GLN A 164 20.88 16.75 1.78
CA GLN A 164 21.89 15.68 1.82
C GLN A 164 21.22 14.32 1.65
N ILE A 165 20.07 14.10 2.28
CA ILE A 165 19.34 12.84 2.12
C ILE A 165 18.73 12.68 0.72
N THR A 166 18.32 13.78 0.07
CA THR A 166 17.75 13.71 -1.30
C THR A 166 18.80 13.36 -2.34
N GLU A 167 20.10 13.58 -2.08
CA GLU A 167 21.16 13.10 -2.97
C GLU A 167 21.22 11.56 -3.00
N TYR A 168 20.84 10.89 -1.90
CA TYR A 168 20.78 9.43 -1.85
C TYR A 168 19.57 8.85 -2.59
N GLU A 169 18.51 9.64 -2.80
CA GLU A 169 17.39 9.27 -3.68
C GLU A 169 17.87 9.13 -5.14
N ARG A 170 18.79 9.99 -5.58
CA ARG A 170 19.39 9.87 -6.92
C ARG A 170 20.26 8.62 -7.07
N LYS A 171 20.96 8.21 -6.01
CA LYS A 171 21.65 6.91 -5.98
C LYS A 171 20.72 5.72 -5.93
N PHE A 172 19.50 5.86 -5.41
CA PHE A 172 18.48 4.82 -5.57
C PHE A 172 18.17 4.64 -7.06
N LEU A 173 18.04 5.73 -7.83
CA LEU A 173 17.93 5.73 -9.30
C LEU A 173 19.14 5.12 -10.00
N ASP A 174 20.37 5.47 -9.61
CA ASP A 174 21.59 4.87 -10.20
C ASP A 174 21.77 3.38 -9.82
N ASN A 175 21.22 2.95 -8.68
CA ASN A 175 21.19 1.54 -8.27
C ASN A 175 19.95 0.78 -8.79
N PHE A 176 19.04 1.40 -9.57
CA PHE A 176 17.91 0.66 -10.16
C PHE A 176 18.43 -0.53 -10.97
N ASP A 177 19.54 -0.37 -11.69
CA ASP A 177 20.22 -1.43 -12.47
C ASP A 177 20.66 -2.65 -11.65
N THR A 178 20.67 -2.56 -10.31
CA THR A 178 21.12 -3.64 -9.42
C THR A 178 20.04 -4.20 -8.49
N GLN A 179 18.80 -3.71 -8.56
CA GLN A 179 17.73 -4.22 -7.70
C GLN A 179 17.01 -5.40 -8.34
N ASP A 180 16.70 -6.42 -7.53
CA ASP A 180 15.77 -7.51 -7.84
C ASP A 180 14.43 -7.03 -8.42
N LYS A 181 14.05 -5.76 -8.23
CA LYS A 181 12.85 -5.15 -8.83
C LYS A 181 12.90 -5.07 -10.37
N ILE A 182 14.07 -5.06 -11.01
CA ILE A 182 14.17 -5.06 -12.49
C ILE A 182 13.55 -6.31 -13.10
N LYS A 183 13.60 -7.46 -12.43
CA LYS A 183 12.99 -8.70 -12.95
C LYS A 183 11.48 -8.59 -13.16
N HIS A 184 10.83 -7.63 -12.49
CA HIS A 184 9.40 -7.34 -12.64
C HIS A 184 9.12 -6.22 -13.66
N MET A 185 10.14 -5.52 -14.16
CA MET A 185 9.99 -4.56 -15.25
C MET A 185 10.20 -5.26 -16.59
N ARG A 186 9.28 -5.06 -17.54
CA ARG A 186 9.43 -5.57 -18.92
C ARG A 186 10.49 -4.76 -19.67
N GLY A 187 11.77 -5.02 -19.40
CA GLY A 187 12.97 -4.88 -20.24
C GLY A 187 13.31 -3.56 -20.97
N GLN A 188 12.38 -2.60 -21.12
CA GLN A 188 12.57 -1.43 -21.97
C GLN A 188 12.05 -0.15 -21.29
N ILE A 189 12.99 0.72 -20.94
CA ILE A 189 12.70 2.04 -20.38
C ILE A 189 12.58 3.03 -21.55
N HIS A 190 11.46 3.74 -21.63
CA HIS A 190 11.21 4.76 -22.66
C HIS A 190 11.29 6.16 -22.03
N TYR A 191 12.18 7.01 -22.53
CA TYR A 191 12.27 8.42 -22.13
C TYR A 191 11.39 9.27 -23.05
N ILE A 192 10.41 9.97 -22.49
CA ILE A 192 9.40 10.73 -23.26
C ILE A 192 9.46 12.19 -22.85
N SER A 193 9.66 13.08 -23.82
CA SER A 193 9.60 14.53 -23.60
C SER A 193 8.17 15.05 -23.70
N ASN A 194 7.68 15.67 -22.62
CA ASN A 194 6.37 16.33 -22.60
C ASN A 194 6.30 17.60 -23.47
N LYS A 195 7.41 18.04 -24.07
CA LYS A 195 7.49 19.30 -24.81
C LYS A 195 7.26 19.17 -26.32
N LYS A 196 7.32 17.94 -26.88
CA LYS A 196 7.18 17.72 -28.34
C LYS A 196 6.41 16.41 -28.64
N PRO A 197 5.11 16.48 -28.96
CA PRO A 197 4.25 15.30 -29.14
C PRO A 197 4.54 14.45 -30.40
N LEU A 198 5.50 14.84 -31.25
CA LEU A 198 5.80 14.18 -32.54
C LEU A 198 7.14 13.42 -32.55
N GLU A 199 7.75 13.22 -31.39
CA GLU A 199 9.05 12.58 -31.23
C GLU A 199 9.06 11.09 -31.63
N LYS A 200 10.22 10.61 -32.14
CA LYS A 200 10.48 9.23 -32.57
C LYS A 200 10.25 8.24 -31.41
N GLU A 201 10.42 8.74 -30.21
CA GLU A 201 10.28 8.11 -28.91
C GLU A 201 8.83 7.70 -28.64
N ILE A 202 7.85 8.58 -28.93
CA ILE A 202 6.42 8.22 -28.84
C ILE A 202 6.06 7.16 -29.87
N LYS A 203 6.64 7.22 -31.08
CA LYS A 203 6.46 6.16 -32.08
C LYS A 203 7.09 4.84 -31.62
N ASN A 204 8.27 4.88 -31.00
CA ASN A 204 8.92 3.71 -30.43
C ASN A 204 8.10 3.11 -29.29
N LEU A 205 7.57 3.94 -28.38
CA LEU A 205 6.64 3.52 -27.34
C LEU A 205 5.41 2.85 -27.95
N LYS A 206 4.76 3.48 -28.95
CA LYS A 206 3.59 2.89 -29.62
C LYS A 206 3.92 1.53 -30.24
N ARG A 207 5.06 1.41 -30.93
CA ARG A 207 5.51 0.12 -31.48
C ARG A 207 5.74 -0.92 -30.38
N HIS A 208 6.36 -0.52 -29.27
CA HIS A 208 6.60 -1.42 -28.14
C HIS A 208 5.28 -1.85 -27.49
N ILE A 209 4.33 -0.94 -27.28
CA ILE A 209 2.97 -1.27 -26.82
C ILE A 209 2.31 -2.25 -27.78
N SER A 210 2.42 -2.06 -29.10
CA SER A 210 1.88 -3.01 -30.08
C SER A 210 2.57 -4.38 -30.03
N GLN A 211 3.89 -4.43 -29.83
CA GLN A 211 4.62 -5.68 -29.64
C GLN A 211 4.15 -6.41 -28.39
N ILE A 212 4.06 -5.70 -27.26
CA ILE A 212 3.53 -6.24 -26.00
C ILE A 212 2.10 -6.72 -26.18
N ALA A 213 1.24 -5.95 -26.84
CA ALA A 213 -0.14 -6.33 -27.10
C ALA A 213 -0.24 -7.64 -27.88
N ASN A 214 0.65 -7.87 -28.85
CA ASN A 214 0.72 -9.12 -29.61
C ASN A 214 1.18 -10.33 -28.77
N GLU A 215 1.95 -10.10 -27.71
CA GLU A 215 2.36 -11.14 -26.75
C GLU A 215 1.25 -11.49 -25.75
N MET A 216 0.19 -10.68 -25.64
CA MET A 216 -0.89 -10.93 -24.69
C MET A 216 -1.72 -12.13 -25.18
N ASN A 217 -1.92 -13.10 -24.29
CA ASN A 217 -2.58 -14.38 -24.61
C ASN A 217 -3.95 -14.23 -25.29
N TYR A 218 -4.69 -13.15 -25.00
CA TYR A 218 -6.02 -12.92 -25.56
C TYR A 218 -6.01 -12.27 -26.96
N TYR A 219 -4.89 -11.71 -27.42
CA TYR A 219 -4.85 -10.97 -28.70
C TYR A 219 -5.03 -11.88 -29.92
N THR A 220 -4.62 -13.15 -29.81
CA THR A 220 -4.74 -14.15 -30.88
C THR A 220 -6.00 -15.03 -30.76
N GLU A 221 -6.85 -14.78 -29.74
CA GLU A 221 -8.06 -15.57 -29.54
C GLU A 221 -9.09 -15.26 -30.64
N THR A 222 -9.60 -16.30 -31.28
CA THR A 222 -10.69 -16.17 -32.25
C THR A 222 -12.02 -16.00 -31.52
N LEU A 223 -12.64 -14.83 -31.64
CA LEU A 223 -13.94 -14.55 -31.04
C LEU A 223 -15.08 -14.74 -32.05
N PRO A 224 -16.25 -15.25 -31.63
CA PRO A 224 -17.43 -15.31 -32.49
C PRO A 224 -17.87 -13.91 -32.94
N ILE A 225 -18.17 -13.74 -34.24
CA ILE A 225 -18.62 -12.46 -34.81
C ILE A 225 -19.88 -11.92 -34.09
N LYS A 226 -20.76 -12.83 -33.63
CA LYS A 226 -21.95 -12.48 -32.86
C LYS A 226 -21.62 -11.73 -31.56
N TRP A 227 -20.48 -12.03 -30.92
CA TRP A 227 -20.06 -11.35 -29.69
C TRP A 227 -19.72 -9.89 -29.96
N ILE A 228 -19.14 -9.59 -31.12
CA ILE A 228 -18.85 -8.20 -31.54
C ILE A 228 -20.15 -7.42 -31.75
N GLN A 229 -21.16 -8.05 -32.34
CA GLN A 229 -22.47 -7.42 -32.54
C GLN A 229 -23.17 -7.12 -31.21
N LEU A 230 -23.12 -8.08 -30.28
CA LEU A 230 -23.64 -7.88 -28.92
C LEU A 230 -22.86 -6.79 -28.19
N GLU A 231 -21.54 -6.79 -28.27
CA GLU A 231 -20.69 -5.76 -27.66
C GLU A 231 -21.01 -4.37 -28.20
N GLN A 232 -21.17 -4.20 -29.52
CA GLN A 232 -21.60 -2.94 -30.12
C GLN A 232 -22.98 -2.51 -29.61
N ALA A 233 -23.93 -3.44 -29.49
CA ALA A 233 -25.24 -3.15 -28.93
C ALA A 233 -25.15 -2.67 -27.48
N LEU A 234 -24.32 -3.32 -26.65
CA LEU A 234 -24.09 -2.91 -25.26
C LEU A 234 -23.36 -1.57 -25.17
N ILE A 235 -22.43 -1.25 -26.08
CA ILE A 235 -21.80 0.07 -26.17
C ILE A 235 -22.84 1.15 -26.47
N LEU A 236 -23.78 0.90 -27.39
CA LEU A 236 -24.84 1.87 -27.69
C LEU A 236 -25.77 2.14 -26.48
N LEU A 237 -25.97 1.14 -25.61
CA LEU A 237 -26.67 1.37 -24.33
C LEU A 237 -25.90 2.31 -23.40
N LYS A 238 -24.55 2.26 -23.45
CA LYS A 238 -23.67 3.19 -22.72
C LYS A 238 -23.79 4.64 -23.19
N ASP A 239 -24.38 4.90 -24.36
CA ASP A 239 -24.54 6.27 -24.89
C ASP A 239 -25.94 6.87 -24.65
N THR A 240 -26.83 6.18 -23.93
CA THR A 240 -28.21 6.64 -23.63
C THR A 240 -28.26 7.91 -22.77
N LYS A 241 -29.24 8.80 -22.88
CA LYS A 241 -29.24 10.08 -22.10
C LYS A 241 -29.32 9.92 -20.56
N GLU A 242 -29.55 8.71 -20.04
CA GLU A 242 -29.66 8.42 -18.60
C GLU A 242 -28.36 7.79 -18.05
N PRO A 243 -27.59 8.49 -17.18
CA PRO A 243 -26.29 8.02 -16.70
C PRO A 243 -26.30 6.67 -15.96
N SER A 244 -27.39 6.34 -15.24
CA SER A 244 -27.48 5.10 -14.47
C SER A 244 -27.56 3.85 -15.36
N LYS A 245 -28.36 3.90 -16.44
CA LYS A 245 -28.47 2.80 -17.42
C LYS A 245 -27.19 2.56 -18.22
N ARG A 246 -26.32 3.57 -18.33
CA ARG A 246 -25.01 3.41 -18.98
C ARG A 246 -24.05 2.54 -18.19
N SER A 247 -24.20 2.55 -16.87
CA SER A 247 -23.21 2.04 -15.94
C SER A 247 -23.45 0.59 -15.54
N TYR A 248 -24.72 0.20 -15.45
CA TYR A 248 -25.16 -1.17 -15.15
C TYR A 248 -26.49 -1.47 -15.86
N GLU A 249 -26.78 -2.75 -16.07
CA GLU A 249 -28.04 -3.19 -16.68
C GLU A 249 -28.51 -4.51 -16.06
N LYS A 250 -29.82 -4.77 -16.11
CA LYS A 250 -30.41 -6.03 -15.61
C LYS A 250 -30.11 -7.18 -16.56
N TRP A 251 -29.90 -8.37 -15.99
CA TRP A 251 -29.70 -9.60 -16.77
C TRP A 251 -30.81 -9.85 -17.79
N GLU A 252 -32.07 -9.70 -17.38
CA GLU A 252 -33.23 -9.92 -18.25
C GLU A 252 -33.19 -9.06 -19.53
N ASN A 253 -32.64 -7.85 -19.44
CA ASN A 253 -32.53 -6.96 -20.59
C ASN A 253 -31.37 -7.37 -21.49
N ILE A 254 -30.23 -7.73 -20.92
CA ILE A 254 -29.07 -8.20 -21.69
C ILE A 254 -29.38 -9.52 -22.38
N ASP A 255 -30.09 -10.44 -21.71
CA ASP A 255 -30.54 -11.70 -22.29
C ASP A 255 -31.48 -11.48 -23.49
N LYS A 256 -32.47 -10.58 -23.38
CA LYS A 256 -33.33 -10.19 -24.52
C LYS A 256 -32.55 -9.63 -25.71
N ILE A 257 -31.54 -8.80 -25.44
CA ILE A 257 -30.67 -8.25 -26.49
C ILE A 257 -29.85 -9.36 -27.13
N ALA A 258 -29.27 -10.25 -26.34
CA ALA A 258 -28.51 -11.40 -26.83
C ALA A 258 -29.36 -12.33 -27.71
N GLN A 259 -30.61 -12.59 -27.30
CA GLN A 259 -31.58 -13.38 -28.08
C GLN A 259 -31.85 -12.77 -29.46
N THR A 260 -31.84 -11.44 -29.59
CA THR A 260 -32.02 -10.73 -30.87
C THR A 260 -30.89 -11.06 -31.87
N TYR A 261 -29.70 -11.37 -31.38
CA TYR A 261 -28.54 -11.80 -32.18
C TYR A 261 -28.39 -13.32 -32.26
N SER A 262 -29.43 -14.08 -31.89
CA SER A 262 -29.40 -15.55 -31.86
C SER A 262 -28.25 -16.12 -31.01
N ILE A 263 -27.99 -15.49 -29.86
CA ILE A 263 -27.06 -15.95 -28.82
C ILE A 263 -27.88 -16.63 -27.73
N LYS A 264 -27.53 -17.87 -27.38
CA LYS A 264 -28.19 -18.63 -26.31
C LYS A 264 -27.62 -18.25 -24.95
N GLU A 265 -28.35 -18.53 -23.86
CA GLU A 265 -27.91 -18.25 -22.49
C GLU A 265 -26.50 -18.79 -22.18
N GLU A 266 -26.20 -20.05 -22.52
CA GLU A 266 -24.88 -20.64 -22.29
C GLU A 266 -23.75 -19.88 -23.01
N GLU A 267 -24.03 -19.37 -24.20
CA GLU A 267 -23.08 -18.57 -24.98
C GLU A 267 -22.95 -17.15 -24.41
N LEU A 268 -24.05 -16.56 -23.94
CA LEU A 268 -24.06 -15.28 -23.25
C LEU A 268 -23.25 -15.33 -21.95
N LEU A 269 -23.37 -16.40 -21.16
CA LEU A 269 -22.55 -16.62 -19.96
C LEU A 269 -21.07 -16.67 -20.29
N ARG A 270 -20.68 -17.34 -21.38
CA ARG A 270 -19.28 -17.37 -21.85
C ARG A 270 -18.80 -15.99 -22.28
N PHE A 271 -19.63 -15.23 -23.01
CA PHE A 271 -19.34 -13.86 -23.40
C PHE A 271 -19.13 -12.95 -22.18
N LEU A 272 -20.03 -12.97 -21.20
CA LEU A 272 -19.94 -12.14 -20.01
C LEU A 272 -18.76 -12.52 -19.12
N ASN A 273 -18.49 -13.81 -18.94
CA ASN A 273 -17.31 -14.29 -18.22
C ASN A 273 -16.02 -13.87 -18.93
N TYR A 274 -15.98 -13.91 -20.27
CA TYR A 274 -14.85 -13.40 -21.04
C TYR A 274 -14.65 -11.90 -20.81
N GLN A 275 -15.71 -11.09 -20.95
CA GLN A 275 -15.67 -9.64 -20.73
C GLN A 275 -15.29 -9.26 -19.29
N HIS A 276 -15.72 -10.07 -18.31
CA HIS A 276 -15.33 -9.92 -16.92
C HIS A 276 -13.83 -10.16 -16.70
N ARG A 277 -13.28 -11.21 -17.31
CA ARG A 277 -11.86 -11.57 -17.19
C ARG A 277 -10.92 -10.53 -17.81
N ILE A 278 -11.34 -9.86 -18.87
CA ILE A 278 -10.56 -8.77 -19.48
C ILE A 278 -10.81 -7.40 -18.80
N GLY A 279 -11.72 -7.34 -17.82
CA GLY A 279 -12.00 -6.14 -17.04
C GLY A 279 -12.88 -5.10 -17.74
N ASN A 280 -13.54 -5.47 -18.85
CA ASN A 280 -14.46 -4.56 -19.55
C ASN A 280 -15.79 -4.41 -18.80
N TYR A 281 -16.31 -5.53 -18.29
CA TYR A 281 -17.55 -5.60 -17.50
C TYR A 281 -17.29 -6.25 -16.14
N ILE A 282 -18.23 -6.13 -15.20
CA ILE A 282 -18.19 -6.90 -13.95
C ILE A 282 -19.45 -7.76 -13.88
N PHE A 283 -19.25 -9.07 -13.83
CA PHE A 283 -20.31 -10.07 -13.82
C PHE A 283 -19.90 -11.24 -12.93
N PHE A 284 -20.83 -11.68 -12.09
CA PHE A 284 -20.68 -12.89 -11.27
C PHE A 284 -21.86 -13.82 -11.54
N GLU A 285 -21.56 -15.05 -11.96
CA GLU A 285 -22.58 -16.01 -12.37
C GLU A 285 -23.54 -16.41 -11.24
N ASP A 286 -23.09 -16.36 -9.98
CA ASP A 286 -23.93 -16.63 -8.80
C ASP A 286 -24.76 -15.41 -8.35
N LYS A 287 -24.58 -14.25 -8.99
CA LYS A 287 -25.24 -12.97 -8.67
C LYS A 287 -25.70 -12.28 -9.97
N ARG A 288 -26.54 -12.96 -10.75
CA ARG A 288 -26.89 -12.53 -12.11
C ARG A 288 -27.80 -11.31 -12.20
N ASP A 289 -28.39 -10.83 -11.12
CA ASP A 289 -29.45 -9.79 -11.17
C ASP A 289 -29.06 -8.55 -12.02
N TYR A 290 -27.80 -8.13 -11.91
CA TYR A 290 -27.25 -6.98 -12.62
C TYR A 290 -25.87 -7.29 -13.21
N ILE A 291 -25.54 -6.57 -14.27
CA ILE A 291 -24.24 -6.60 -14.94
C ILE A 291 -23.72 -5.17 -14.96
N ILE A 292 -22.52 -4.94 -14.46
CA ILE A 292 -21.88 -3.62 -14.49
C ILE A 292 -21.15 -3.49 -15.82
N LEU A 293 -21.64 -2.59 -16.67
CA LEU A 293 -21.13 -2.36 -18.01
C LEU A 293 -19.95 -1.37 -18.04
N GLN A 294 -19.80 -0.55 -17.00
CA GLN A 294 -18.71 0.41 -16.84
C GLN A 294 -18.05 0.26 -15.46
N PRO A 295 -16.86 -0.36 -15.38
CA PRO A 295 -16.11 -0.50 -14.12
C PRO A 295 -15.80 0.84 -13.44
N ASP A 296 -15.58 1.92 -14.20
CA ASP A 296 -15.32 3.26 -13.66
C ASP A 296 -16.44 3.76 -12.73
N TRP A 297 -17.70 3.39 -13.02
CA TRP A 297 -18.83 3.73 -12.16
C TRP A 297 -18.74 3.05 -10.79
N LEU A 298 -18.26 1.79 -10.76
CA LEU A 298 -18.02 1.08 -9.50
C LEU A 298 -16.81 1.67 -8.75
N ILE A 299 -15.76 2.09 -9.47
CA ILE A 299 -14.61 2.78 -8.88
C ILE A 299 -15.07 4.09 -8.22
N GLU A 300 -15.95 4.84 -8.85
CA GLU A 300 -16.52 6.06 -8.27
C GLU A 300 -17.35 5.75 -7.02
N CYS A 301 -18.12 4.65 -7.03
CA CYS A 301 -18.81 4.15 -5.83
C CYS A 301 -17.83 3.88 -4.67
N PHE A 302 -16.72 3.18 -4.97
CA PHE A 302 -15.68 2.90 -3.97
C PHE A 302 -14.98 4.18 -3.51
N ARG A 303 -14.80 5.16 -4.40
CA ARG A 303 -14.24 6.47 -4.05
C ARG A 303 -15.12 7.22 -3.06
N CYS A 304 -16.44 7.16 -3.18
CA CYS A 304 -17.35 7.73 -2.19
C CYS A 304 -17.20 7.07 -0.81
N LEU A 305 -16.92 5.76 -0.76
CA LEU A 305 -16.68 5.03 0.49
C LEU A 305 -15.30 5.34 1.12
N VAL A 306 -14.27 5.47 0.28
CA VAL A 306 -12.87 5.59 0.73
C VAL A 306 -12.46 7.07 0.94
N CYS A 307 -12.77 7.95 -0.02
CA CYS A 307 -12.15 9.28 -0.15
C CYS A 307 -13.03 10.45 0.33
N ASP A 308 -14.37 10.39 0.27
CA ASP A 308 -15.24 11.52 0.65
C ASP A 308 -15.28 11.81 2.17
N ASN A 309 -14.49 11.07 2.94
CA ASN A 309 -14.33 11.18 4.38
C ASN A 309 -13.69 12.48 4.87
N GLU A 310 -13.11 13.29 3.98
CA GLU A 310 -12.40 14.54 4.32
C GLU A 310 -13.26 15.80 4.13
N LYS A 311 -14.39 15.72 3.42
CA LYS A 311 -15.27 16.87 3.13
C LYS A 311 -16.43 17.01 4.10
N ILE A 312 -16.56 16.11 5.08
CA ILE A 312 -17.72 16.04 5.97
C ILE A 312 -17.36 16.74 7.30
N THR A 313 -17.92 17.93 7.50
CA THR A 313 -17.56 18.84 8.59
C THR A 313 -18.59 18.94 9.72
N SER A 314 -19.77 18.30 9.63
CA SER A 314 -20.75 18.30 10.73
C SER A 314 -21.84 17.21 10.60
N GLY A 315 -22.38 16.75 11.76
CA GLY A 315 -23.57 15.91 11.88
C GLY A 315 -23.35 14.46 12.34
N SER A 316 -24.43 13.66 12.39
CA SER A 316 -24.45 12.21 12.72
C SER A 316 -23.45 11.39 11.89
N MET A 317 -23.20 11.82 10.64
CA MET A 317 -22.26 11.21 9.71
C MET A 317 -20.81 11.19 10.23
N VAL A 318 -20.40 12.15 11.06
CA VAL A 318 -19.04 12.16 11.65
C VAL A 318 -18.84 10.99 12.61
N SER A 319 -19.88 10.62 13.38
CA SER A 319 -19.84 9.47 14.30
C SER A 319 -19.71 8.16 13.53
N GLU A 320 -20.52 7.99 12.48
CA GLU A 320 -20.48 6.78 11.64
C GLU A 320 -19.15 6.64 10.89
N LEU A 321 -18.59 7.73 10.37
CA LEU A 321 -17.28 7.73 9.74
C LEU A 321 -16.14 7.47 10.73
N SER A 322 -16.26 7.96 11.96
CA SER A 322 -15.32 7.63 13.03
C SER A 322 -15.36 6.13 13.36
N ASN A 323 -16.55 5.54 13.42
CA ASN A 323 -16.73 4.10 13.62
C ASN A 323 -16.15 3.27 12.46
N LEU A 324 -16.33 3.72 11.22
CA LEU A 324 -15.70 3.10 10.04
C LEU A 324 -14.17 3.16 10.13
N LYS A 325 -13.59 4.32 10.47
CA LYS A 325 -12.12 4.47 10.59
C LYS A 325 -11.55 3.69 11.78
N LYS A 326 -12.28 3.60 12.89
CA LYS A 326 -11.79 2.97 14.13
C LYS A 326 -11.99 1.45 14.15
N PHE A 327 -13.15 0.98 13.69
CA PHE A 327 -13.56 -0.42 13.79
C PHE A 327 -13.87 -1.08 12.45
N GLY A 328 -13.78 -0.33 11.34
CA GLY A 328 -14.10 -0.84 10.01
C GLY A 328 -15.60 -1.02 9.78
N LYS A 329 -16.46 -0.63 10.74
CA LYS A 329 -17.90 -0.89 10.67
C LYS A 329 -18.57 -0.01 9.62
N LEU A 330 -19.18 -0.64 8.64
CA LEU A 330 -20.00 -0.02 7.61
C LEU A 330 -21.48 -0.21 7.98
N SER A 331 -22.10 0.82 8.57
CA SER A 331 -23.50 0.80 8.98
C SER A 331 -24.45 0.98 7.80
N LYS A 332 -25.69 0.46 7.94
CA LYS A 332 -26.75 0.62 6.93
C LYS A 332 -27.03 2.11 6.66
N ASP A 333 -27.08 2.93 7.71
CA ASP A 333 -27.27 4.38 7.62
C ASP A 333 -26.16 5.07 6.81
N LEU A 334 -24.89 4.67 7.01
CA LEU A 334 -23.77 5.23 6.27
C LEU A 334 -23.83 4.85 4.78
N ILE A 335 -24.18 3.60 4.46
CA ILE A 335 -24.36 3.15 3.07
C ILE A 335 -25.47 3.97 2.39
N GLU A 336 -26.64 4.08 3.03
CA GLU A 336 -27.77 4.81 2.48
C GLU A 336 -27.43 6.28 2.22
N GLN A 337 -26.75 6.93 3.17
CA GLN A 337 -26.37 8.34 3.02
C GLN A 337 -25.27 8.56 1.96
N LEU A 338 -24.29 7.67 1.86
CA LEU A 338 -23.23 7.77 0.84
C LEU A 338 -23.78 7.49 -0.57
N PHE A 339 -24.67 6.51 -0.71
CA PHE A 339 -25.24 6.14 -2.00
C PHE A 339 -26.29 7.15 -2.50
N CYS A 340 -26.80 8.01 -1.62
CA CYS A 340 -27.64 9.16 -1.98
C CYS A 340 -26.86 10.40 -2.41
N LYS A 341 -25.54 10.49 -2.17
CA LYS A 341 -24.74 11.71 -2.39
C LYS A 341 -24.38 12.04 -3.86
N GLY A 342 -24.94 11.33 -4.83
CA GLY A 342 -24.74 11.61 -6.25
C GLY A 342 -26.05 11.53 -7.03
N GLU A 343 -26.70 12.68 -7.28
CA GLU A 343 -27.89 12.76 -8.13
C GLU A 343 -27.67 12.13 -9.52
N LEU A 344 -26.42 12.10 -9.98
CA LEU A 344 -26.02 11.59 -11.28
C LEU A 344 -25.72 10.08 -11.33
N LEU A 345 -25.50 9.39 -10.20
CA LEU A 345 -24.95 8.02 -10.19
C LEU A 345 -25.88 6.94 -9.63
N LYS A 346 -27.01 7.32 -9.00
CA LYS A 346 -28.10 6.43 -8.53
C LYS A 346 -27.65 5.05 -7.99
N PHE A 347 -26.74 5.01 -7.02
CA PHE A 347 -26.27 3.75 -6.43
C PHE A 347 -27.34 3.01 -5.62
N LYS A 348 -28.36 3.72 -5.13
CA LYS A 348 -29.42 3.18 -4.27
C LYS A 348 -30.21 2.03 -4.90
N GLU A 349 -30.51 2.12 -6.20
CA GLU A 349 -31.29 1.09 -6.92
C GLU A 349 -30.52 -0.24 -7.02
N CYS A 350 -29.19 -0.18 -7.08
CA CYS A 350 -28.29 -1.33 -7.25
C CYS A 350 -27.56 -1.68 -5.94
N GLN A 351 -27.95 -1.11 -4.80
CA GLN A 351 -27.21 -1.20 -3.53
C GLN A 351 -26.90 -2.63 -3.12
N THR A 352 -27.89 -3.52 -3.15
CA THR A 352 -27.72 -4.94 -2.77
C THR A 352 -26.71 -5.64 -3.67
N HIS A 353 -26.75 -5.37 -4.97
CA HIS A 353 -25.82 -5.96 -5.92
C HIS A 353 -24.41 -5.39 -5.76
N ILE A 354 -24.26 -4.08 -5.54
CA ILE A 354 -22.96 -3.46 -5.22
C ILE A 354 -22.33 -4.11 -3.98
N LEU A 355 -23.11 -4.31 -2.91
CA LEU A 355 -22.61 -4.96 -1.70
C LEU A 355 -22.18 -6.41 -1.97
N ASN A 356 -22.93 -7.17 -2.76
CA ASN A 356 -22.54 -8.52 -3.19
C ASN A 356 -21.23 -8.51 -3.99
N VAL A 357 -21.06 -7.54 -4.90
CA VAL A 357 -19.84 -7.34 -5.68
C VAL A 357 -18.66 -6.99 -4.77
N MET A 358 -18.87 -6.10 -3.79
CA MET A 358 -17.85 -5.76 -2.80
C MET A 358 -17.45 -6.95 -1.93
N GLU A 359 -18.39 -7.81 -1.55
CA GLU A 359 -18.09 -9.07 -0.85
C GLU A 359 -17.28 -10.02 -1.74
N LYS A 360 -17.61 -10.13 -3.03
CA LYS A 360 -16.87 -10.97 -3.99
C LYS A 360 -15.43 -10.49 -4.20
N PHE A 361 -15.20 -9.19 -4.15
CA PHE A 361 -13.86 -8.60 -4.21
C PHE A 361 -13.14 -8.57 -2.85
N ASP A 362 -13.71 -9.15 -1.80
CA ASP A 362 -13.18 -9.14 -0.41
C ASP A 362 -12.89 -7.73 0.11
N ILE A 363 -13.64 -6.73 -0.37
CA ILE A 363 -13.57 -5.35 0.12
C ILE A 363 -14.31 -5.25 1.45
N ILE A 364 -15.46 -5.93 1.55
CA ILE A 364 -16.27 -6.02 2.76
C ILE A 364 -16.49 -7.47 3.19
N VAL A 365 -16.76 -7.64 4.48
CA VAL A 365 -17.01 -8.93 5.11
C VAL A 365 -18.06 -8.79 6.20
N LYS A 366 -18.92 -9.80 6.34
CA LYS A 366 -19.83 -9.95 7.49
C LYS A 366 -19.15 -10.76 8.58
N THR A 367 -19.43 -10.42 9.83
CA THR A 367 -18.95 -11.17 11.00
C THR A 367 -20.13 -11.84 11.70
N ASP A 368 -19.86 -12.88 12.48
CA ASP A 368 -20.90 -13.63 13.20
C ASP A 368 -21.53 -12.84 14.36
N LEU A 369 -20.89 -11.76 14.79
CA LEU A 369 -21.26 -11.01 15.99
C LEU A 369 -22.45 -10.07 15.76
N ILE A 370 -22.48 -9.38 14.62
CA ILE A 370 -23.46 -8.33 14.31
C ILE A 370 -23.78 -8.37 12.81
N ASP A 371 -25.06 -8.28 12.45
CA ASP A 371 -25.51 -8.09 11.04
C ASP A 371 -25.10 -6.70 10.53
N SER A 372 -23.80 -6.55 10.26
CA SER A 372 -23.17 -5.34 9.74
C SER A 372 -22.00 -5.73 8.86
N TYR A 373 -21.75 -4.91 7.83
CA TYR A 373 -20.57 -5.08 7.00
C TYR A 373 -19.36 -4.44 7.67
N TYR A 374 -18.20 -5.06 7.50
CA TYR A 374 -16.92 -4.53 7.93
C TYR A 374 -16.01 -4.38 6.72
N MET A 375 -15.24 -3.29 6.69
CA MET A 375 -14.31 -2.95 5.61
C MET A 375 -12.88 -2.88 6.18
N PRO A 376 -12.16 -4.01 6.25
CA PRO A 376 -10.87 -4.09 6.94
C PRO A 376 -9.82 -3.10 6.41
N CYS A 377 -9.84 -2.82 5.10
CA CYS A 377 -8.90 -1.89 4.47
C CYS A 377 -9.05 -0.43 4.91
N MET A 378 -10.16 -0.06 5.56
CA MET A 378 -10.41 1.31 6.07
C MET A 378 -10.03 1.50 7.53
N ILE A 379 -9.68 0.42 8.24
CA ILE A 379 -9.35 0.47 9.66
C ILE A 379 -8.02 1.21 9.83
N LYS A 380 -8.04 2.29 10.61
CA LYS A 380 -6.88 3.10 11.00
C LYS A 380 -6.45 2.86 12.45
N ASN A 381 -7.10 1.93 13.15
CA ASN A 381 -6.71 1.55 14.50
C ASN A 381 -5.39 0.76 14.48
N SER A 382 -4.30 1.47 14.72
CA SER A 382 -2.94 0.95 14.77
C SER A 382 -2.54 0.44 16.15
N SER A 383 -3.45 -0.23 16.89
CA SER A 383 -3.09 -0.83 18.18
C SER A 383 -1.86 -1.72 18.04
N THR A 384 -0.92 -1.58 18.98
CA THR A 384 0.27 -2.42 19.04
C THR A 384 -0.10 -3.83 19.48
N LEU A 385 0.78 -4.80 19.20
CA LEU A 385 0.56 -6.17 19.64
C LEU A 385 0.42 -6.28 21.16
N GLU A 386 1.21 -5.50 21.90
CA GLU A 386 1.16 -5.41 23.37
C GLU A 386 -0.20 -4.91 23.86
N GLN A 387 -0.72 -3.83 23.25
CA GLN A 387 -2.05 -3.31 23.59
C GLN A 387 -3.16 -4.33 23.31
N ILE A 388 -3.04 -5.12 22.25
CA ILE A 388 -4.00 -6.20 21.94
C ILE A 388 -3.87 -7.32 22.98
N LYS A 389 -2.64 -7.74 23.32
CA LYS A 389 -2.41 -8.74 24.39
C LYS A 389 -3.00 -8.28 25.72
N GLU A 390 -2.81 -7.02 26.10
CA GLU A 390 -3.40 -6.42 27.30
C GLU A 390 -4.94 -6.45 27.26
N GLN A 391 -5.55 -6.04 26.13
CA GLN A 391 -7.00 -6.09 25.94
C GLN A 391 -7.56 -7.49 26.17
N PHE A 392 -6.87 -8.52 25.67
CA PHE A 392 -7.28 -9.91 25.78
C PHE A 392 -6.75 -10.64 27.03
N ARG A 393 -6.01 -9.94 27.91
CA ARG A 393 -5.34 -10.49 29.11
C ARG A 393 -4.46 -11.71 28.78
N ILE A 394 -3.68 -11.60 27.72
CA ILE A 394 -2.78 -12.66 27.26
C ILE A 394 -1.41 -12.45 27.87
N GLU A 395 -0.96 -13.45 28.63
CA GLU A 395 0.40 -13.53 29.14
C GLU A 395 1.29 -14.32 28.16
N ASP A 396 2.60 -14.09 28.23
CA ASP A 396 3.52 -14.64 27.23
C ASP A 396 3.61 -16.18 27.23
N PHE A 397 3.40 -16.83 28.38
CA PHE A 397 3.38 -18.31 28.44
C PHE A 397 2.13 -18.92 27.77
N ASN A 398 1.07 -18.13 27.59
CA ASN A 398 -0.14 -18.54 26.86
C ASN A 398 0.07 -18.53 25.33
N CYS A 399 1.20 -17.98 24.87
CA CYS A 399 1.49 -17.83 23.46
C CYS A 399 2.26 -19.04 22.93
N LYS A 400 1.72 -19.71 21.92
CA LYS A 400 2.50 -20.62 21.08
C LYS A 400 3.51 -19.81 20.25
N PRO A 401 4.52 -20.45 19.67
CA PRO A 401 5.50 -19.72 18.88
C PRO A 401 4.91 -19.06 17.63
N TRP A 402 5.54 -18.01 17.14
CA TRP A 402 5.14 -17.36 15.90
C TRP A 402 5.46 -18.22 14.70
N LEU A 403 4.48 -18.37 13.84
CA LEU A 403 4.63 -18.91 12.49
C LEU A 403 4.64 -17.75 11.50
N VAL A 404 5.66 -17.65 10.67
CA VAL A 404 5.94 -16.48 9.85
C VAL A 404 6.10 -16.90 8.40
N LEU A 405 5.18 -16.48 7.54
CA LEU A 405 5.33 -16.56 6.09
C LEU A 405 6.03 -15.28 5.63
N GLU A 406 7.24 -15.42 5.12
CA GLU A 406 8.06 -14.33 4.62
C GLU A 406 8.06 -14.36 3.10
N PHE A 407 7.41 -13.35 2.51
CA PHE A 407 7.27 -13.17 1.07
C PHE A 407 8.43 -12.36 0.53
N GLU A 408 8.79 -12.61 -0.72
CA GLU A 408 9.66 -11.70 -1.46
C GLU A 408 8.96 -10.35 -1.72
N PHE A 409 7.68 -10.42 -2.10
CA PHE A 409 6.80 -9.29 -2.29
C PHE A 409 5.36 -9.70 -1.99
N LEU A 410 4.70 -9.00 -1.06
CA LEU A 410 3.29 -9.21 -0.73
C LEU A 410 2.47 -7.97 -1.09
N PRO A 411 1.68 -8.01 -2.17
CA PRO A 411 0.72 -6.96 -2.49
C PRO A 411 -0.27 -6.70 -1.34
N ILE A 412 -0.55 -5.42 -1.06
CA ILE A 412 -1.53 -4.99 -0.04
C ILE A 412 -2.93 -5.56 -0.31
N ALA A 413 -3.30 -5.76 -1.58
CA ALA A 413 -4.57 -6.38 -1.94
C ALA A 413 -4.66 -7.83 -1.41
N ILE A 414 -3.59 -8.63 -1.59
CA ILE A 414 -3.52 -10.03 -1.14
C ILE A 414 -3.58 -10.11 0.39
N PHE A 415 -2.94 -9.17 1.08
CA PHE A 415 -3.07 -8.99 2.51
C PHE A 415 -4.56 -8.91 2.94
N ASN A 416 -5.36 -8.07 2.28
CA ASN A 416 -6.79 -7.94 2.61
C ASN A 416 -7.59 -9.21 2.29
N HIS A 417 -7.32 -9.86 1.15
CA HIS A 417 -7.96 -11.14 0.78
C HIS A 417 -7.75 -12.21 1.85
N ILE A 418 -6.51 -12.39 2.33
CA ILE A 418 -6.19 -13.37 3.38
C ILE A 418 -6.85 -13.01 4.70
N LEU A 419 -6.87 -11.72 5.06
CA LEU A 419 -7.55 -11.25 6.27
C LEU A 419 -9.06 -11.57 6.22
N VAL A 420 -9.73 -11.27 5.11
CA VAL A 420 -11.15 -11.58 4.90
C VAL A 420 -11.41 -13.08 4.87
N TYR A 421 -10.51 -13.87 4.28
CA TYR A 421 -10.57 -15.32 4.31
C TYR A 421 -10.66 -15.85 5.75
N TYR A 422 -9.75 -15.43 6.64
CA TYR A 422 -9.78 -15.87 8.03
C TYR A 422 -11.03 -15.42 8.78
N ILE A 423 -11.50 -14.19 8.54
CA ILE A 423 -12.73 -13.67 9.14
C ILE A 423 -13.96 -14.52 8.73
N ARG A 424 -13.97 -15.09 7.52
CA ARG A 424 -15.06 -15.97 7.05
C ARG A 424 -14.96 -17.40 7.56
N GLN A 425 -13.75 -17.87 7.87
CA GLN A 425 -13.53 -19.24 8.33
C GLN A 425 -13.70 -19.41 9.84
N TYR A 426 -13.43 -18.35 10.60
CA TYR A 426 -13.38 -18.39 12.06
C TYR A 426 -14.16 -17.23 12.67
N PRO A 427 -14.96 -17.47 13.73
CA PRO A 427 -15.65 -16.40 14.43
C PRO A 427 -14.67 -15.37 14.97
N VAL A 428 -14.92 -14.09 14.67
CA VAL A 428 -14.05 -13.01 15.13
C VAL A 428 -14.27 -12.75 16.62
N CYS A 429 -13.19 -12.57 17.39
CA CYS A 429 -13.29 -12.24 18.80
C CYS A 429 -13.90 -10.86 19.01
N GLU A 430 -14.57 -10.65 20.15
CA GLU A 430 -14.99 -9.32 20.58
C GLU A 430 -13.84 -8.59 21.28
N ILE A 431 -13.66 -7.29 20.99
CA ILE A 431 -12.76 -6.42 21.73
C ILE A 431 -13.34 -6.26 23.15
N PRO A 432 -12.58 -6.63 24.19
CA PRO A 432 -13.01 -6.43 25.58
C PRO A 432 -12.97 -4.93 25.91
N SER A 433 -14.07 -4.22 25.65
CA SER A 433 -14.21 -2.78 25.89
C SER A 433 -15.09 -2.49 27.12
N PHE A 434 -14.88 -1.33 27.75
CA PHE A 434 -15.72 -0.81 28.83
C PHE A 434 -17.06 -0.25 28.34
N ASP A 435 -17.14 0.18 27.08
CA ASP A 435 -18.40 0.55 26.46
C ASP A 435 -19.17 -0.74 26.12
N LYS A 436 -20.42 -0.86 26.58
CA LYS A 436 -21.33 -2.03 26.41
C LYS A 436 -21.61 -2.46 24.94
N LYS A 437 -20.88 -1.93 23.96
CA LYS A 437 -20.97 -2.28 22.53
C LYS A 437 -19.83 -3.22 22.17
N SER A 438 -20.17 -4.44 21.73
CA SER A 438 -19.20 -5.37 21.18
C SER A 438 -18.72 -4.89 19.82
N HIS A 439 -17.40 -4.85 19.65
CA HIS A 439 -16.75 -4.56 18.37
C HIS A 439 -15.85 -5.75 18.00
N PRO A 440 -15.81 -6.17 16.74
CA PRO A 440 -14.93 -7.27 16.34
C PRO A 440 -13.46 -6.85 16.47
N ALA A 441 -12.61 -7.78 16.87
CA ALA A 441 -11.19 -7.63 17.08
C ALA A 441 -10.41 -7.59 15.77
N ILE A 442 -10.70 -6.58 14.96
CA ILE A 442 -10.07 -6.31 13.67
C ILE A 442 -9.37 -4.95 13.76
N TYR A 443 -8.09 -4.92 13.43
CA TYR A 443 -7.20 -3.77 13.54
C TYR A 443 -6.49 -3.55 12.19
N THR A 444 -5.78 -2.45 12.07
CA THR A 444 -4.94 -2.22 10.87
C THR A 444 -3.87 -3.30 10.80
N GLY A 445 -3.94 -4.15 9.77
CA GLY A 445 -2.96 -5.22 9.58
C GLY A 445 -3.16 -6.44 10.46
N LYS A 446 -4.21 -6.52 11.30
CA LYS A 446 -4.35 -7.60 12.30
C LYS A 446 -5.79 -8.01 12.56
N ALA A 447 -6.01 -9.26 12.93
CA ALA A 447 -7.27 -9.72 13.50
C ALA A 447 -7.07 -10.82 14.54
N VAL A 448 -8.02 -10.95 15.46
CA VAL A 448 -8.08 -12.03 16.46
C VAL A 448 -9.36 -12.83 16.24
N VAL A 449 -9.23 -14.13 16.04
CA VAL A 449 -10.34 -15.05 15.77
C VAL A 449 -10.34 -16.24 16.74
N HIS A 450 -11.50 -16.84 16.96
CA HIS A 450 -11.68 -18.05 17.75
C HIS A 450 -11.27 -19.29 16.93
N LEU A 451 -10.39 -20.13 17.48
CA LEU A 451 -10.01 -21.39 16.84
C LEU A 451 -10.95 -22.54 17.20
N ASP A 452 -11.66 -22.41 18.31
CA ASP A 452 -12.59 -23.40 18.81
C ASP A 452 -13.82 -22.75 19.46
N ASN A 453 -14.83 -23.58 19.70
CA ASN A 453 -16.07 -23.15 20.35
C ASN A 453 -15.90 -23.01 21.88
N THR A 454 -14.72 -23.31 22.43
CA THR A 454 -14.47 -23.28 23.88
C THR A 454 -14.17 -21.88 24.39
N ASN A 455 -13.89 -20.93 23.48
CA ASN A 455 -13.37 -19.59 23.78
C ASN A 455 -11.98 -19.55 24.42
N CYS A 456 -11.35 -20.71 24.62
CA CYS A 456 -10.04 -20.85 25.25
C CYS A 456 -8.90 -20.69 24.25
N ARG A 457 -9.15 -20.89 22.94
CA ARG A 457 -8.12 -20.78 21.90
C ARG A 457 -8.41 -19.67 20.92
N ARG A 458 -7.44 -18.78 20.74
CA ARG A 458 -7.51 -17.67 19.81
C ARG A 458 -6.34 -17.72 18.83
N LEU A 459 -6.57 -17.29 17.59
CA LEU A 459 -5.53 -17.06 16.60
C LEU A 459 -5.41 -15.56 16.39
N ILE A 460 -4.24 -15.01 16.63
CA ILE A 460 -3.90 -13.67 16.14
C ILE A 460 -3.21 -13.79 14.78
N ILE A 461 -3.71 -13.03 13.83
CA ILE A 461 -3.19 -12.93 12.48
C ILE A 461 -2.64 -11.52 12.36
N CYS A 462 -1.34 -11.39 12.07
CA CYS A 462 -0.64 -10.13 11.92
C CYS A 462 0.00 -10.05 10.55
N PHE A 463 -0.05 -8.88 9.93
CA PHE A 463 0.56 -8.68 8.64
C PHE A 463 1.34 -7.38 8.62
N SER A 464 2.48 -7.41 7.93
CA SER A 464 3.35 -6.25 7.80
C SER A 464 4.25 -6.37 6.59
N ARG A 465 4.19 -5.38 5.69
CA ARG A 465 4.96 -5.31 4.44
C ARG A 465 4.92 -6.61 3.65
N ASN A 466 5.92 -7.48 3.82
CA ASN A 466 6.07 -8.76 3.13
C ASN A 466 5.95 -9.97 4.08
N VAL A 467 5.30 -9.82 5.22
CA VAL A 467 5.25 -10.84 6.27
C VAL A 467 3.81 -11.07 6.71
N ILE A 468 3.44 -12.35 6.80
CA ILE A 468 2.23 -12.82 7.48
C ILE A 468 2.69 -13.61 8.69
N ALA A 469 2.30 -13.17 9.88
CA ALA A 469 2.65 -13.80 11.13
C ALA A 469 1.39 -14.29 11.85
N LEU A 470 1.40 -15.56 12.24
CA LEU A 470 0.31 -16.25 12.92
C LEU A 470 0.79 -16.68 14.30
N GLN A 471 -0.04 -16.47 15.33
CA GLN A 471 0.23 -16.97 16.67
C GLN A 471 -1.04 -17.47 17.34
N ILE A 472 -0.96 -18.65 17.94
CA ILE A 472 -2.03 -19.25 18.73
C ILE A 472 -1.87 -18.83 20.20
N TRP A 473 -2.98 -18.40 20.81
CA TRP A 473 -3.10 -18.04 22.22
C TRP A 473 -4.02 -19.04 22.92
N ASN A 474 -3.52 -19.66 23.99
CA ASN A 474 -4.25 -20.58 24.84
C ASN A 474 -4.53 -19.90 26.19
N LEU A 475 -5.79 -19.63 26.50
CA LEU A 475 -6.17 -18.94 27.74
C LEU A 475 -6.27 -19.88 28.95
N ASP A 476 -6.36 -21.19 28.71
CA ASP A 476 -6.47 -22.22 29.76
C ASP A 476 -5.42 -23.33 29.56
N ASP A 477 -4.86 -23.83 30.67
CA ASP A 477 -3.85 -24.89 30.75
C ASP A 477 -4.39 -26.30 30.43
N ILE A 478 -5.58 -26.43 29.85
CA ILE A 478 -6.20 -27.74 29.61
C ILE A 478 -5.58 -28.35 28.35
N ASP A 479 -4.86 -29.46 28.54
CA ASP A 479 -4.33 -30.38 27.52
C ASP A 479 -5.46 -31.05 26.71
N ILE A 480 -6.28 -30.26 26.02
CA ILE A 480 -7.19 -30.72 24.98
C ILE A 480 -6.36 -30.90 23.70
N GLU A 481 -6.67 -31.88 22.85
CA GLU A 481 -5.95 -32.17 21.60
C GLU A 481 -5.42 -30.90 20.91
N ASP A 482 -4.10 -30.80 20.76
CA ASP A 482 -3.40 -29.64 20.23
C ASP A 482 -3.92 -29.34 18.80
N ILE A 483 -4.59 -28.19 18.60
CA ILE A 483 -4.81 -27.66 17.26
C ILE A 483 -3.42 -27.30 16.72
N MET A 484 -2.98 -28.06 15.71
CA MET A 484 -1.68 -27.87 15.11
C MET A 484 -1.75 -26.77 14.04
N TYR A 485 -0.65 -26.03 13.91
CA TYR A 485 -0.47 -25.07 12.83
C TYR A 485 -0.67 -25.69 11.44
N GLU A 486 -0.52 -27.01 11.30
CA GLU A 486 -0.76 -27.79 10.08
C GLU A 486 -2.12 -27.52 9.45
N ASP A 487 -3.21 -27.60 10.21
CA ASP A 487 -4.57 -27.43 9.67
C ASP A 487 -4.81 -25.99 9.21
N ILE A 488 -4.29 -25.03 9.98
CA ILE A 488 -4.40 -23.59 9.68
C ILE A 488 -3.58 -23.26 8.42
N LEU A 489 -2.39 -23.82 8.30
CA LEU A 489 -1.51 -23.62 7.14
C LEU A 489 -2.01 -24.32 5.90
N SER A 490 -2.43 -25.58 5.99
CA SER A 490 -2.95 -26.34 4.85
C SER A 490 -4.12 -25.61 4.18
N LYS A 491 -5.04 -25.09 5.01
CA LYS A 491 -6.15 -24.23 4.59
C LYS A 491 -5.67 -22.93 3.94
N LEU A 492 -4.71 -22.24 4.55
CA LEU A 492 -4.14 -21.00 4.02
C LEU A 492 -3.41 -21.23 2.69
N CYS A 493 -2.55 -22.24 2.59
CA CYS A 493 -1.82 -22.60 1.39
C CYS A 493 -2.77 -22.94 0.25
N SER A 494 -3.80 -23.76 0.50
CA SER A 494 -4.84 -24.05 -0.51
C SER A 494 -5.58 -22.78 -0.96
N TYR A 495 -5.83 -21.83 -0.07
CA TYR A 495 -6.43 -20.55 -0.44
C TYR A 495 -5.45 -19.66 -1.24
N MET A 496 -4.18 -19.61 -0.86
CA MET A 496 -3.14 -18.87 -1.59
C MET A 496 -2.95 -19.42 -2.99
N GLU A 497 -2.90 -20.74 -3.21
CA GLU A 497 -2.84 -21.35 -4.54
C GLU A 497 -4.04 -20.94 -5.43
N LYS A 498 -5.25 -20.86 -4.84
CA LYS A 498 -6.44 -20.35 -5.54
C LYS A 498 -6.32 -18.86 -5.88
N LEU A 499 -5.74 -18.07 -5.00
CA LEU A 499 -5.48 -16.65 -5.27
C LEU A 499 -4.42 -16.47 -6.35
N GLU A 500 -3.33 -17.23 -6.33
CA GLU A 500 -2.26 -17.19 -7.34
C GLU A 500 -2.79 -17.51 -8.74
N THR A 501 -3.58 -18.58 -8.85
CA THR A 501 -4.21 -18.96 -10.12
C THR A 501 -5.17 -17.89 -10.64
N THR A 502 -5.92 -17.26 -9.73
CA THR A 502 -6.86 -16.17 -10.08
C THR A 502 -6.12 -14.90 -10.50
N LEU A 503 -5.07 -14.52 -9.78
CA LEU A 503 -4.32 -13.28 -9.98
C LEU A 503 -3.20 -13.42 -11.02
N LYS A 504 -2.91 -14.64 -11.50
CA LYS A 504 -1.77 -14.97 -12.37
C LYS A 504 -0.44 -14.43 -11.84
N ASN A 505 -0.29 -14.41 -10.51
CA ASN A 505 0.90 -13.97 -9.82
C ASN A 505 1.48 -15.15 -9.04
N ASN A 506 2.77 -15.41 -9.21
CA ASN A 506 3.48 -16.37 -8.37
C ASN A 506 3.91 -15.66 -7.08
N LEU A 507 3.40 -16.09 -5.94
CA LEU A 507 3.80 -15.59 -4.63
C LEU A 507 4.93 -16.48 -4.12
N SER A 508 6.16 -15.97 -4.20
CA SER A 508 7.31 -16.64 -3.58
C SER A 508 7.34 -16.30 -2.09
N TYR A 509 7.23 -17.33 -1.23
CA TYR A 509 7.35 -17.18 0.22
C TYR A 509 8.07 -18.36 0.89
N GLN A 510 8.61 -18.10 2.07
CA GLN A 510 9.23 -19.10 2.94
C GLN A 510 8.50 -19.16 4.28
N ILE A 511 8.27 -20.37 4.77
CA ILE A 511 7.72 -20.59 6.11
C ILE A 511 8.87 -20.63 7.11
N LYS A 512 8.82 -19.73 8.09
CA LYS A 512 9.78 -19.61 9.19
C LYS A 512 9.04 -19.61 10.52
N ALA A 513 9.79 -19.81 11.60
CA ALA A 513 9.25 -19.79 12.95
C ALA A 513 10.09 -18.87 13.85
N LYS A 514 9.45 -18.33 14.89
CA LYS A 514 10.06 -17.41 15.85
C LYS A 514 9.49 -17.65 17.26
N CYS A 515 10.28 -17.35 18.31
CA CYS A 515 9.89 -17.53 19.73
C CYS A 515 8.54 -16.89 20.04
N SER A 516 7.79 -17.47 20.98
CA SER A 516 6.49 -16.95 21.46
C SER A 516 6.49 -15.46 21.85
N THR A 517 7.57 -15.00 22.48
CA THR A 517 7.74 -13.63 22.98
C THR A 517 8.40 -12.68 21.98
N GLY A 518 8.88 -13.19 20.84
CA GLY A 518 9.64 -12.40 19.87
C GLY A 518 8.78 -11.41 19.10
N ASN A 519 9.39 -10.30 18.70
CA ASN A 519 8.72 -9.35 17.84
C ASN A 519 8.62 -9.91 16.41
N TYR A 520 7.41 -10.27 15.97
CA TYR A 520 7.19 -10.83 14.62
C TYR A 520 7.70 -9.92 13.49
N LEU A 521 7.81 -8.61 13.72
CA LEU A 521 8.37 -7.65 12.74
C LEU A 521 9.89 -7.76 12.62
N SER A 522 10.58 -8.21 13.66
CA SER A 522 12.03 -8.35 13.61
C SER A 522 12.43 -9.52 12.72
N MET A 523 13.37 -9.26 11.80
CA MET A 523 14.01 -10.26 10.95
C MET A 523 14.99 -11.14 11.74
N SER A 524 15.44 -10.70 12.92
CA SER A 524 16.28 -11.52 13.79
C SER A 524 15.50 -12.76 14.26
N ASP A 525 16.20 -13.87 14.47
CA ASP A 525 15.62 -15.10 15.04
C ASP A 525 14.41 -15.69 14.31
N ARG A 526 14.28 -15.41 13.01
CA ARG A 526 13.37 -16.15 12.14
C ARG A 526 14.12 -17.34 11.58
N TYR A 527 13.75 -18.53 12.01
CA TYR A 527 14.42 -19.75 11.61
C TYR A 527 13.58 -20.50 10.59
N SER A 528 14.18 -20.91 9.48
CA SER A 528 13.58 -21.97 8.66
C SER A 528 13.55 -23.27 9.46
N PHE A 529 12.69 -24.20 9.04
CA PHE A 529 12.61 -25.52 9.68
C PHE A 529 13.98 -26.21 9.78
N GLU A 530 14.77 -26.20 8.71
CA GLU A 530 16.10 -26.81 8.67
C GLU A 530 17.10 -26.14 9.62
N GLN A 531 17.09 -24.81 9.68
CA GLN A 531 17.95 -24.05 10.60
C GLN A 531 17.58 -24.34 12.05
N PHE A 532 16.29 -24.46 12.32
CA PHE A 532 15.78 -24.79 13.64
C PHE A 532 16.16 -26.22 14.04
N GLN A 533 16.08 -27.20 13.13
CA GLN A 533 16.56 -28.57 13.38
C GLN A 533 18.05 -28.62 13.77
N LYS A 534 18.88 -27.76 13.18
CA LYS A 534 20.32 -27.68 13.49
C LYS A 534 20.59 -27.00 14.85
N LYS A 535 19.82 -25.96 15.20
CA LYS A 535 19.97 -25.23 16.47
C LYS A 535 19.32 -25.95 17.66
N CYS A 536 18.21 -26.66 17.45
CA CYS A 536 17.58 -27.46 18.49
C CYS A 536 18.25 -28.82 18.63
N GLY A 537 19.00 -29.01 19.72
CA GLY A 537 19.44 -30.35 20.13
C GLY A 537 18.26 -31.30 20.41
N LYS A 538 18.54 -32.58 20.69
CA LYS A 538 17.54 -33.65 20.93
C LYS A 538 16.50 -33.38 22.05
N LYS A 539 16.59 -32.26 22.78
CA LYS A 539 15.76 -31.95 23.97
C LYS A 539 14.78 -30.77 23.79
N GLY A 540 14.51 -30.31 22.57
CA GLY A 540 13.50 -29.26 22.32
C GLY A 540 13.84 -27.89 22.95
N LYS A 541 15.14 -27.58 23.05
CA LYS A 541 15.65 -26.30 23.55
C LYS A 541 16.44 -25.61 22.46
N TYR A 542 16.28 -24.30 22.34
CA TYR A 542 17.14 -23.47 21.47
C TYR A 542 17.45 -22.15 22.15
N TYR A 543 18.58 -21.58 21.77
CA TYR A 543 18.97 -20.23 22.17
C TYR A 543 18.37 -19.21 21.21
N CYS A 544 17.70 -18.20 21.77
CA CYS A 544 17.14 -17.07 21.05
C CYS A 544 18.08 -15.88 21.22
N ASP A 545 18.63 -15.40 20.10
CA ASP A 545 19.59 -14.31 20.04
C ASP A 545 18.93 -12.95 20.39
N GLU A 546 17.64 -12.78 20.11
CA GLU A 546 16.82 -11.59 20.40
C GLU A 546 16.60 -11.37 21.89
N HIS A 547 16.40 -12.45 22.66
CA HIS A 547 16.22 -12.39 24.11
C HIS A 547 17.46 -12.83 24.89
N ALA A 548 18.51 -13.26 24.20
CA ALA A 548 19.71 -13.86 24.79
C ALA A 548 19.42 -15.01 25.79
N THR A 549 18.36 -15.78 25.58
CA THR A 549 17.87 -16.83 26.52
C THR A 549 17.55 -18.15 25.81
N ILE A 550 17.47 -19.24 26.58
CA ILE A 550 17.10 -20.57 26.08
C ILE A 550 15.61 -20.80 26.26
N HIS A 551 14.88 -20.93 25.15
CA HIS A 551 13.46 -21.30 25.15
C HIS A 551 13.28 -22.82 25.14
N ARG A 552 12.19 -23.31 25.75
CA ARG A 552 11.79 -24.73 25.81
C ARG A 552 10.51 -24.96 25.02
N GLU A 553 10.47 -24.50 23.78
CA GLU A 553 9.29 -24.58 22.92
C GLU A 553 9.37 -25.86 22.06
N ARG A 554 8.28 -26.64 21.97
CA ARG A 554 8.18 -27.90 21.19
C ARG A 554 8.09 -27.69 19.66
N PHE A 555 8.79 -26.69 19.13
CA PHE A 555 8.82 -26.33 17.70
C PHE A 555 9.10 -27.48 16.74
N LYS A 556 9.98 -28.40 17.13
CA LYS A 556 10.36 -29.52 16.27
C LYS A 556 9.15 -30.42 15.97
N GLU A 557 8.24 -30.57 16.92
CA GLU A 557 7.02 -31.35 16.73
C GLU A 557 6.01 -30.60 15.85
N TYR A 558 5.91 -29.27 16.01
CA TYR A 558 5.02 -28.43 15.22
C TYR A 558 5.44 -28.28 13.75
N LEU A 559 6.74 -28.04 13.48
CA LEU A 559 7.22 -27.79 12.10
C LEU A 559 7.52 -29.06 11.31
N ALA A 560 7.87 -30.18 11.98
CA ALA A 560 8.20 -31.43 11.28
C ALA A 560 7.04 -32.03 10.52
N LYS A 561 5.81 -31.75 10.97
CA LYS A 561 4.58 -32.16 10.30
C LYS A 561 4.08 -31.14 9.25
N ILE A 562 4.59 -29.90 9.29
CA ILE A 562 4.26 -28.85 8.30
C ILE A 562 5.10 -29.01 7.03
N CYS A 563 6.34 -29.47 7.15
CA CYS A 563 7.28 -29.65 6.04
C CYS A 563 7.35 -31.09 5.48
N SER A 564 6.56 -32.02 6.05
CA SER A 564 6.37 -33.39 5.54
C SER A 564 5.16 -33.45 4.63
#